data_AF-A0A916VBA1-F1
#
_entry.id   AF-A0A916VBA1-F1
#
_cell.length_a   1.000
_cell.length_b   1.000
_cell.length_c   1.000
_cell.angle_alpha   90.00
_cell.angle_beta   90.00
_cell.angle_gamma   90.00
#
_symmetry.space_group_name_H-M   'P 1'
#
loop_
_entity.id
_entity.type
_entity.pdbx_description
1 polymer ?
#
loop_
_entity_poly.entity_id
_entity_poly.type
_entity_poly.pdbx_seq_one_letter_code
_entity_poly.pdbx_strand_id
1 'polypeptide(L)'
;MPHYEYDKDYPFAAFITNLGKYNEGDLVGEWVKFPTTPEEMQKVFERIGIGQKDDFGQPYEEWFITDYDCYVDGLYDKLGEYESLDELNYLASKLDEMSQGEYEQFQAAMEIGDHSGSLQEIINLTENLDCYDIYPDIHDHDDLGRYYIEELDAMQVPEHLRNYIDYEAYGRDVALEEGGEFTDLGYVRDTGSSFHEYYDGEHGSIPEEYRVMTFQDAEELTEEEKSEWAMDIAYDMDEFFRQHDPQYAAEPPSTRRSTRPRRRSTKT
;
A
#
# COMPACT_ATOMS: atom_id res chain seq x y z
N MET A 1 6.73 -10.00 9.30
CA MET A 1 6.32 -9.01 10.30
C MET A 1 7.55 -8.42 10.94
N PRO A 2 8.01 -7.28 10.39
CA PRO A 2 9.12 -6.53 10.95
C PRO A 2 8.73 -5.91 12.30
N HIS A 3 9.75 -5.50 13.07
CA HIS A 3 9.55 -4.66 14.25
C HIS A 3 9.70 -3.20 13.86
N TYR A 4 8.61 -2.44 13.95
CA TYR A 4 8.63 -1.00 13.74
C TYR A 4 9.12 -0.27 15.00
N GLU A 5 9.53 1.00 14.85
CA GLU A 5 9.95 1.81 15.99
C GLU A 5 8.92 1.79 17.13
N TYR A 6 9.40 1.82 18.37
CA TYR A 6 8.59 1.78 19.59
C TYR A 6 7.74 0.50 19.78
N ASP A 7 8.19 -0.63 19.20
CA ASP A 7 7.56 -1.95 19.31
C ASP A 7 6.09 -1.93 18.87
N LYS A 8 5.81 -1.29 17.73
CA LYS A 8 4.46 -1.19 17.19
C LYS A 8 4.12 -2.34 16.26
N ASP A 9 2.83 -2.69 16.25
CA ASP A 9 2.28 -3.77 15.44
C ASP A 9 1.80 -3.28 14.04
N TYR A 10 2.08 -2.02 13.69
CA TYR A 10 1.62 -1.38 12.45
C TYR A 10 2.62 -0.33 11.97
N PRO A 11 2.83 -0.18 10.65
CA PRO A 11 3.83 0.73 10.07
C PRO A 11 3.51 2.20 10.30
N PHE A 12 2.25 2.61 10.14
CA PHE A 12 1.82 3.99 10.36
C PHE A 12 0.31 4.11 10.59
N ALA A 13 -0.10 5.26 11.12
CA ALA A 13 -1.49 5.67 11.20
C ALA A 13 -1.69 7.07 10.59
N ALA A 14 -2.88 7.34 10.09
CA ALA A 14 -3.27 8.64 9.55
C ALA A 14 -4.47 9.20 10.32
N PHE A 15 -4.48 10.51 10.57
CA PHE A 15 -5.63 11.20 11.14
C PHE A 15 -6.53 11.73 10.04
N ILE A 16 -7.66 11.05 9.82
CA ILE A 16 -8.60 11.37 8.76
C ILE A 16 -9.64 12.36 9.30
N THR A 17 -9.76 13.52 8.67
CA THR A 17 -10.64 14.62 9.08
C THR A 17 -11.72 14.87 8.03
N ASN A 18 -12.95 15.13 8.50
CA ASN A 18 -14.07 15.54 7.65
C ASN A 18 -13.92 17.02 7.25
N LEU A 19 -13.76 17.29 5.94
CA LEU A 19 -13.53 18.64 5.43
C LEU A 19 -14.77 19.52 5.54
N GLY A 20 -15.96 18.97 5.33
CA GLY A 20 -17.22 19.72 5.41
C GLY A 20 -17.47 20.25 6.81
N LYS A 21 -17.33 19.40 7.84
CA LYS A 21 -17.45 19.83 9.24
C LYS A 21 -16.34 20.78 9.66
N TYR A 22 -15.13 20.56 9.16
CA TYR A 22 -14.01 21.47 9.41
C TYR A 22 -14.32 22.89 8.88
N ASN A 23 -14.93 23.01 7.69
CA ASN A 23 -15.37 24.28 7.12
C ASN A 23 -16.50 24.96 7.92
N GLU A 24 -17.28 24.17 8.67
CA GLU A 24 -18.29 24.66 9.61
C GLU A 24 -17.70 25.08 10.98
N GLY A 25 -16.40 24.86 11.19
CA GLY A 25 -15.68 25.22 12.41
C GLY A 25 -15.52 24.07 13.41
N ASP A 26 -15.96 22.86 13.06
CA ASP A 26 -15.86 21.67 13.90
C ASP A 26 -14.77 20.71 13.37
N LEU A 27 -13.68 20.55 14.12
CA LEU A 27 -12.65 19.57 13.79
C LEU A 27 -13.10 18.18 14.23
N VAL A 28 -13.64 17.41 13.28
CA VAL A 28 -14.08 16.03 13.47
C VAL A 28 -13.22 15.10 12.63
N GLY A 29 -12.42 14.28 13.30
CA GLY A 29 -11.54 13.30 12.66
C GLY A 29 -11.19 12.15 13.60
N GLU A 30 -10.58 11.11 13.05
CA GLU A 30 -10.19 9.90 13.77
C GLU A 30 -8.87 9.33 13.24
N TRP A 31 -8.08 8.74 14.14
CA TRP A 31 -6.87 8.01 13.80
C TRP A 31 -7.21 6.63 13.21
N VAL A 32 -6.72 6.36 12.01
CA VAL A 32 -6.82 5.07 11.34
C VAL A 32 -5.43 4.45 11.24
N LYS A 33 -5.30 3.21 11.70
CA LYS A 33 -4.06 2.45 11.60
C LYS A 33 -4.07 1.65 10.31
N PHE A 34 -2.95 1.61 9.62
CA PHE A 34 -2.80 0.80 8.41
C PHE A 34 -1.84 -0.38 8.66
N PRO A 35 -2.06 -1.55 8.03
CA PRO A 35 -3.18 -1.85 7.13
C PRO A 35 -4.52 -2.00 7.89
N THR A 36 -5.63 -1.74 7.20
CA THR A 36 -7.01 -1.83 7.70
C THR A 36 -7.93 -2.47 6.66
N THR A 37 -9.20 -2.69 7.01
CA THR A 37 -10.21 -3.30 6.14
C THR A 37 -11.27 -2.31 5.69
N PRO A 38 -11.97 -2.57 4.57
CA PRO A 38 -13.09 -1.73 4.11
C PRO A 38 -14.16 -1.53 5.19
N GLU A 39 -14.48 -2.57 5.97
CA GLU A 39 -15.50 -2.49 7.02
C GLU A 39 -15.06 -1.63 8.20
N GLU A 40 -13.77 -1.61 8.52
CA GLU A 40 -13.23 -0.75 9.56
C GLU A 40 -13.20 0.70 9.10
N MET A 41 -12.74 0.94 7.87
CA MET A 41 -12.72 2.26 7.23
C MET A 41 -14.12 2.86 7.13
N GLN A 42 -15.11 2.07 6.68
CA GLN A 42 -16.51 2.51 6.61
C GLN A 42 -17.03 2.94 7.99
N LYS A 43 -16.73 2.19 9.05
CA LYS A 43 -17.14 2.56 10.41
C LYS A 43 -16.44 3.82 10.90
N VAL A 44 -15.19 4.07 10.50
CA VAL A 44 -14.50 5.34 10.80
C VAL A 44 -15.24 6.48 10.13
N PHE A 45 -15.57 6.34 8.85
CA PHE A 45 -16.30 7.34 8.08
C PHE A 45 -17.67 7.67 8.68
N GLU A 46 -18.44 6.66 9.10
CA GLU A 46 -19.69 6.84 9.82
C GLU A 46 -19.51 7.65 11.13
N ARG A 47 -18.43 7.39 11.87
CA ARG A 47 -18.13 8.08 13.15
C ARG A 47 -17.73 9.54 12.95
N ILE A 48 -16.90 9.83 11.94
CA ILE A 48 -16.52 11.21 11.60
C ILE A 48 -17.65 11.96 10.87
N GLY A 49 -18.64 11.22 10.35
CA GLY A 49 -19.86 11.74 9.73
C GLY A 49 -19.75 11.94 8.23
N ILE A 50 -18.82 11.28 7.56
CA ILE A 50 -18.82 11.13 6.09
C ILE A 50 -20.04 10.26 5.71
N GLY A 51 -20.76 10.65 4.66
CA GLY A 51 -22.04 10.07 4.24
C GLY A 51 -23.27 10.59 5.00
N GLN A 52 -23.10 11.32 6.11
CA GLN A 52 -24.20 12.00 6.80
C GLN A 52 -24.58 13.29 6.08
N LYS A 53 -25.85 13.71 6.18
CA LYS A 53 -26.34 14.94 5.54
C LYS A 53 -26.03 16.17 6.38
N ASP A 54 -25.57 17.22 5.72
CA ASP A 54 -25.41 18.56 6.25
C ASP A 54 -26.76 19.26 6.48
N ASP A 55 -26.70 20.50 6.98
CA ASP A 55 -27.87 21.36 7.21
C ASP A 55 -28.67 21.67 5.93
N PHE A 56 -28.06 21.50 4.75
CA PHE A 56 -28.68 21.70 3.43
C PHE A 56 -29.19 20.39 2.80
N GLY A 57 -28.99 19.25 3.46
CA GLY A 57 -29.40 17.93 3.01
C GLY A 57 -28.44 17.25 2.03
N GLN A 58 -27.25 17.80 1.83
CA GLN A 58 -26.17 17.23 1.01
C GLN A 58 -25.28 16.33 1.89
N PRO A 59 -24.88 15.13 1.43
CA PRO A 59 -23.98 14.27 2.19
C PRO A 59 -22.57 14.88 2.28
N TYR A 60 -21.91 14.71 3.43
CA TYR A 60 -20.48 15.01 3.55
C TYR A 60 -19.68 13.94 2.82
N GLU A 61 -19.11 14.31 1.67
CA GLU A 61 -18.33 13.39 0.84
C GLU A 61 -16.83 13.69 0.88
N GLU A 62 -16.39 14.85 1.39
CA GLU A 62 -14.99 15.29 1.34
C GLU A 62 -14.23 15.11 2.67
N TRP A 63 -12.99 14.63 2.59
CA TRP A 63 -12.09 14.32 3.70
C TRP A 63 -10.66 14.64 3.29
N PHE A 64 -9.78 14.81 4.29
CA PHE A 64 -8.35 14.98 4.08
C PHE A 64 -7.60 14.43 5.29
N ILE A 65 -6.30 14.19 5.11
CA ILE A 65 -5.43 13.70 6.17
C ILE A 65 -4.75 14.91 6.81
N THR A 66 -4.93 15.05 8.12
CA THR A 66 -4.39 16.21 8.87
C THR A 66 -3.01 15.94 9.43
N ASP A 67 -2.75 14.68 9.81
CA ASP A 67 -1.49 14.30 10.43
C ASP A 67 -1.24 12.80 10.25
N TYR A 68 0.01 12.41 10.40
CA TYR A 68 0.46 11.02 10.33
C TYR A 68 1.25 10.64 11.59
N ASP A 69 1.13 9.39 12.00
CA ASP A 69 1.95 8.78 13.05
C ASP A 69 2.70 7.62 12.39
N CYS A 70 3.90 7.92 11.88
CA CYS A 70 4.73 6.99 11.12
C CYS A 70 5.82 6.38 12.01
N TYR A 71 5.96 5.05 11.95
CA TYR A 71 7.04 4.30 12.60
C TYR A 71 8.05 3.75 11.60
N VAL A 72 7.96 4.22 10.35
CA VAL A 72 8.90 3.98 9.26
C VAL A 72 9.67 5.28 9.06
N ASP A 73 10.98 5.23 9.24
CA ASP A 73 11.81 6.42 9.16
C ASP A 73 11.76 7.06 7.77
N GLY A 74 11.79 8.40 7.74
CA GLY A 74 11.67 9.21 6.52
C GLY A 74 10.30 9.19 5.83
N LEU A 75 9.37 8.28 6.18
CA LEU A 75 8.08 8.15 5.49
C LEU A 75 7.16 9.36 5.71
N TYR A 76 7.13 9.92 6.94
CA TYR A 76 6.26 11.06 7.29
C TYR A 76 6.44 12.24 6.31
N ASP A 77 7.69 12.56 5.96
CA ASP A 77 8.03 13.68 5.09
C ASP A 77 7.66 13.45 3.61
N LYS A 78 7.25 12.22 3.25
CA LYS A 78 6.86 11.85 1.88
C LYS A 78 5.34 11.79 1.67
N LEU A 79 4.55 11.85 2.74
CA LEU A 79 3.10 11.74 2.68
C LEU A 79 2.45 13.13 2.69
N GLY A 80 1.54 13.39 1.75
CA GLY A 80 0.76 14.62 1.65
C GLY A 80 -0.61 14.59 2.35
N GLU A 81 -1.34 15.70 2.31
CA GLU A 81 -2.67 15.81 2.97
C GLU A 81 -3.80 15.11 2.19
N TYR A 82 -3.56 14.74 0.93
CA TYR A 82 -4.54 14.20 -0.01
C TYR A 82 -4.14 12.85 -0.59
N GLU A 83 -3.32 12.09 0.14
CA GLU A 83 -2.94 10.73 -0.27
C GLU A 83 -4.15 9.81 -0.36
N SER A 84 -4.12 8.88 -1.31
CA SER A 84 -5.16 7.87 -1.47
C SER A 84 -5.13 6.89 -0.30
N LEU A 85 -6.28 6.67 0.35
CA LEU A 85 -6.38 5.71 1.45
C LEU A 85 -6.13 4.27 0.99
N ASP A 86 -6.45 3.95 -0.26
CA ASP A 86 -6.15 2.64 -0.85
C ASP A 86 -4.65 2.46 -1.09
N GLU A 87 -3.95 3.50 -1.55
CA GLU A 87 -2.50 3.44 -1.75
C GLU A 87 -1.76 3.34 -0.41
N LEU A 88 -2.20 4.10 0.60
CA LEU A 88 -1.68 3.99 1.96
C LEU A 88 -1.90 2.58 2.51
N ASN A 89 -3.09 2.01 2.31
CA ASN A 89 -3.37 0.65 2.75
C ASN A 89 -2.53 -0.39 2.00
N TYR A 90 -2.32 -0.19 0.70
CA TYR A 90 -1.49 -1.06 -0.11
C TYR A 90 -0.02 -1.04 0.34
N LEU A 91 0.56 0.15 0.52
CA LEU A 91 1.91 0.30 1.05
C LEU A 91 2.04 -0.35 2.43
N ALA A 92 1.11 -0.07 3.34
CA ALA A 92 1.17 -0.63 4.69
C ALA A 92 1.08 -2.16 4.70
N SER A 93 0.26 -2.73 3.81
CA SER A 93 0.16 -4.19 3.65
C SER A 93 1.47 -4.79 3.15
N LYS A 94 2.11 -4.15 2.16
CA LYS A 94 3.43 -4.58 1.66
C LYS A 94 4.49 -4.57 2.74
N LEU A 95 4.54 -3.51 3.54
CA LEU A 95 5.48 -3.41 4.66
C LEU A 95 5.23 -4.49 5.74
N ASP A 96 3.97 -4.80 6.04
CA ASP A 96 3.61 -5.81 7.03
C ASP A 96 3.98 -7.24 6.61
N GLU A 97 3.88 -7.52 5.31
CA GLU A 97 4.23 -8.81 4.70
C GLU A 97 5.75 -9.08 4.66
N MET A 98 6.59 -8.03 4.71
CA MET A 98 8.04 -8.16 4.65
C MET A 98 8.63 -8.94 5.84
N SER A 99 9.76 -9.59 5.57
CA SER A 99 10.69 -10.04 6.60
C SER A 99 11.49 -8.86 7.18
N GLN A 100 12.13 -9.07 8.33
CA GLN A 100 12.95 -8.04 8.95
C GLN A 100 14.11 -7.58 8.05
N GLY A 101 14.74 -8.51 7.31
CA GLY A 101 15.84 -8.18 6.39
C GLY A 101 15.36 -7.39 5.17
N GLU A 102 14.20 -7.73 4.60
CA GLU A 102 13.59 -6.94 3.52
C GLU A 102 13.20 -5.53 3.98
N TYR A 103 12.72 -5.41 5.23
CA TYR A 103 12.40 -4.12 5.80
C TYR A 103 13.64 -3.24 6.02
N GLU A 104 14.73 -3.81 6.52
CA GLU A 104 16.03 -3.11 6.62
C GLU A 104 16.53 -2.69 5.23
N GLN A 105 16.34 -3.55 4.22
CA GLN A 105 16.61 -3.22 2.82
C GLN A 105 15.81 -2.02 2.32
N PHE A 106 14.51 -2.04 2.58
CA PHE A 106 13.60 -0.96 2.23
C PHE A 106 13.99 0.36 2.92
N GLN A 107 14.31 0.34 4.21
CA GLN A 107 14.68 1.55 4.96
C GLN A 107 15.95 2.20 4.42
N ALA A 108 16.98 1.41 4.11
CA ALA A 108 18.21 2.01 3.60
C ALA A 108 18.03 2.56 2.17
N ALA A 109 17.21 1.90 1.35
CA ALA A 109 16.87 2.42 0.02
C ALA A 109 16.02 3.70 0.10
N MET A 110 15.15 3.82 1.12
CA MET A 110 14.43 5.06 1.43
C MET A 110 15.38 6.20 1.84
N GLU A 111 16.48 5.90 2.54
CA GLU A 111 17.49 6.89 2.95
C GLU A 111 18.31 7.43 1.77
N ILE A 112 18.70 6.56 0.82
CA ILE A 112 19.32 6.98 -0.46
C ILE A 112 18.39 7.93 -1.21
N GLY A 113 17.11 7.56 -1.28
CA GLY A 113 16.05 8.46 -1.69
C GLY A 113 15.79 8.55 -3.21
N ASP A 114 16.52 7.79 -4.05
CA ASP A 114 16.39 7.81 -5.52
C ASP A 114 14.98 7.44 -6.03
N HIS A 115 14.24 6.63 -5.27
CA HIS A 115 12.88 6.16 -5.59
C HIS A 115 11.91 6.37 -4.43
N SER A 116 12.02 7.50 -3.73
CA SER A 116 11.23 7.83 -2.53
C SER A 116 10.46 9.16 -2.62
N GLY A 117 10.29 9.72 -3.82
CA GLY A 117 9.72 11.06 -4.02
C GLY A 117 8.20 11.13 -3.99
N SER A 118 7.51 9.99 -4.10
CA SER A 118 6.05 9.90 -4.07
C SER A 118 5.60 8.54 -3.53
N LEU A 119 4.33 8.44 -3.12
CA LEU A 119 3.74 7.19 -2.66
C LEU A 119 3.83 6.08 -3.74
N GLN A 120 3.65 6.44 -5.00
CA GLN A 120 3.82 5.52 -6.14
C GLN A 120 5.25 4.97 -6.21
N GLU A 121 6.27 5.82 -6.12
CA GLU A 121 7.67 5.38 -6.17
C GLU A 121 8.01 4.50 -4.96
N ILE A 122 7.53 4.85 -3.77
CA ILE A 122 7.74 4.09 -2.54
C ILE A 122 7.09 2.71 -2.64
N ILE A 123 5.87 2.61 -3.19
CA ILE A 123 5.21 1.32 -3.45
C ILE A 123 6.04 0.49 -4.42
N ASN A 124 6.53 1.08 -5.52
CA ASN A 124 7.39 0.36 -6.45
C ASN A 124 8.72 -0.06 -5.80
N LEU A 125 9.27 0.74 -4.90
CA LEU A 125 10.48 0.40 -4.16
C LEU A 125 10.29 -0.90 -3.35
N THR A 126 9.10 -1.12 -2.77
CA THR A 126 8.81 -2.38 -2.05
C THR A 126 8.93 -3.65 -2.92
N GLU A 127 8.79 -3.52 -4.24
CA GLU A 127 8.88 -4.62 -5.21
C GLU A 127 10.26 -4.72 -5.87
N ASN A 128 11.16 -3.77 -5.64
CA ASN A 128 12.46 -3.65 -6.30
C ASN A 128 13.62 -3.65 -5.29
N LEU A 129 13.45 -4.30 -4.15
CA LEU A 129 14.50 -4.39 -3.11
C LEU A 129 15.74 -5.14 -3.60
N ASP A 130 15.62 -5.99 -4.63
CA ASP A 130 16.73 -6.68 -5.29
C ASP A 130 17.66 -5.75 -6.09
N CYS A 131 17.25 -4.50 -6.32
CA CYS A 131 18.12 -3.46 -6.85
C CYS A 131 19.16 -2.98 -5.83
N TYR A 132 19.01 -3.32 -4.54
CA TYR A 132 19.87 -2.82 -3.46
C TYR A 132 20.50 -3.95 -2.65
N ASP A 133 21.82 -3.96 -2.59
CA ASP A 133 22.58 -4.80 -1.66
C ASP A 133 22.96 -3.97 -0.44
N ILE A 134 22.73 -4.50 0.77
CA ILE A 134 23.13 -3.87 2.03
C ILE A 134 24.19 -4.69 2.73
N TYR A 135 25.22 -3.99 3.20
CA TYR A 135 26.26 -4.50 4.07
C TYR A 135 26.20 -3.80 5.43
N PRO A 136 25.45 -4.35 6.41
CA PRO A 136 25.16 -3.66 7.68
C PRO A 136 26.38 -3.39 8.55
N ASP A 137 27.43 -4.21 8.43
CA ASP A 137 28.65 -4.12 9.22
C ASP A 137 29.68 -3.11 8.66
N ILE A 138 29.35 -2.42 7.57
CA ILE A 138 30.26 -1.51 6.87
C ILE A 138 29.77 -0.07 7.08
N HIS A 139 30.53 0.73 7.83
CA HIS A 139 30.13 2.10 8.16
C HIS A 139 31.08 3.18 7.64
N ASP A 140 32.27 2.79 7.16
CA ASP A 140 33.19 3.72 6.52
C ASP A 140 33.98 3.08 5.37
N HIS A 141 34.79 3.90 4.69
CA HIS A 141 35.61 3.42 3.59
C HIS A 141 36.73 2.46 4.01
N ASP A 142 37.21 2.50 5.27
CA ASP A 142 38.21 1.54 5.76
C ASP A 142 37.55 0.16 5.91
N ASP A 143 36.36 0.10 6.51
CA ASP A 143 35.55 -1.12 6.63
C ASP A 143 35.26 -1.72 5.25
N LEU A 144 34.82 -0.89 4.30
CA LEU A 144 34.52 -1.33 2.93
C LEU A 144 35.77 -1.88 2.24
N GLY A 145 36.90 -1.18 2.37
CA GLY A 145 38.16 -1.60 1.79
C GLY A 145 38.65 -2.93 2.37
N ARG A 146 38.51 -3.12 3.68
CA ARG A 146 38.82 -4.40 4.35
C ARG A 146 37.90 -5.51 3.90
N TYR A 147 36.60 -5.26 3.83
CA TYR A 147 35.63 -6.25 3.39
C TYR A 147 35.96 -6.80 2.00
N TYR A 148 36.25 -5.92 1.03
CA TYR A 148 36.59 -6.35 -0.33
C TYR A 148 37.92 -7.11 -0.41
N ILE A 149 38.95 -6.67 0.31
CA ILE A 149 40.28 -7.28 0.24
C ILE A 149 40.37 -8.57 1.07
N GLU A 150 39.79 -8.59 2.28
CA GLU A 150 39.98 -9.66 3.26
C GLU A 150 38.88 -10.71 3.20
N GLU A 151 37.62 -10.32 3.03
CA GLU A 151 36.47 -11.22 3.05
C GLU A 151 36.07 -11.69 1.64
N LEU A 152 36.02 -10.77 0.66
CA LEU A 152 35.73 -11.11 -0.74
C LEU A 152 36.97 -11.54 -1.53
N ASP A 153 38.16 -11.43 -0.95
CA ASP A 153 39.44 -11.83 -1.54
C ASP A 153 39.67 -11.20 -2.94
N ALA A 154 39.21 -9.95 -3.11
CA ALA A 154 39.34 -9.20 -4.36
C ALA A 154 40.81 -9.01 -4.76
N MET A 155 41.73 -9.06 -3.78
CA MET A 155 43.17 -9.01 -4.00
C MET A 155 43.92 -9.91 -3.01
N GLN A 156 44.82 -10.75 -3.54
CA GLN A 156 45.71 -11.58 -2.73
C GLN A 156 46.84 -10.75 -2.09
N VAL A 157 46.66 -10.39 -0.83
CA VAL A 157 47.64 -9.59 -0.07
C VAL A 157 48.46 -10.49 0.87
N PRO A 158 49.80 -10.55 0.71
CA PRO A 158 50.67 -11.24 1.65
C PRO A 158 50.52 -10.68 3.08
N GLU A 159 50.46 -11.55 4.09
CA GLU A 159 50.21 -11.18 5.49
C GLU A 159 51.11 -10.05 6.01
N HIS A 160 52.40 -10.06 5.63
CA HIS A 160 53.37 -9.05 6.05
C HIS A 160 53.18 -7.66 5.38
N LEU A 161 52.34 -7.55 4.36
CA LEU A 161 52.00 -6.30 3.67
C LEU A 161 50.61 -5.76 4.04
N ARG A 162 49.76 -6.53 4.73
CA ARG A 162 48.38 -6.12 5.07
C ARG A 162 48.33 -4.78 5.81
N ASN A 163 49.19 -4.61 6.82
CA ASN A 163 49.25 -3.36 7.59
C ASN A 163 49.86 -2.15 6.83
N TYR A 164 50.25 -2.34 5.57
CA TYR A 164 50.79 -1.27 4.71
C TYR A 164 49.82 -0.88 3.59
N ILE A 165 48.66 -1.54 3.51
CA ILE A 165 47.60 -1.17 2.56
C ILE A 165 46.79 -0.02 3.14
N ASP A 166 46.48 0.93 2.26
CA ASP A 166 45.55 2.01 2.53
C ASP A 166 44.13 1.54 2.16
N TYR A 167 43.46 0.90 3.12
CA TYR A 167 42.13 0.32 2.91
C TYR A 167 41.06 1.40 2.71
N GLU A 168 41.16 2.51 3.44
CA GLU A 168 40.29 3.67 3.27
C GLU A 168 40.33 4.22 1.84
N ALA A 169 41.52 4.42 1.25
CA ALA A 169 41.63 4.89 -0.13
C ALA A 169 41.03 3.89 -1.13
N TYR A 170 41.23 2.59 -0.91
CA TYR A 170 40.68 1.55 -1.76
C TYR A 170 39.15 1.48 -1.67
N GLY A 171 38.59 1.46 -0.46
CA GLY A 171 37.14 1.45 -0.24
C GLY A 171 36.46 2.70 -0.81
N ARG A 172 37.11 3.87 -0.76
CA ARG A 172 36.60 5.07 -1.43
C ARG A 172 36.48 4.88 -2.94
N ASP A 173 37.49 4.30 -3.56
CA ASP A 173 37.48 4.06 -5.00
C ASP A 173 36.44 2.99 -5.39
N VAL A 174 36.24 1.95 -4.55
CA VAL A 174 35.16 0.95 -4.70
C VAL A 174 33.78 1.61 -4.62
N ALA A 175 33.53 2.42 -3.60
CA ALA A 175 32.25 3.11 -3.44
C ALA A 175 31.91 4.00 -4.63
N LEU A 176 32.91 4.70 -5.19
CA LEU A 176 32.74 5.51 -6.39
C LEU A 176 32.49 4.69 -7.66
N GLU A 177 33.09 3.51 -7.78
CA GLU A 177 32.91 2.63 -8.95
C GLU A 177 31.54 1.97 -8.96
N GLU A 178 31.06 1.53 -7.80
CA GLU A 178 29.76 0.88 -7.64
C GLU A 178 28.59 1.85 -7.45
N GLY A 179 28.88 3.14 -7.25
CA GLY A 179 27.84 4.13 -6.93
C GLY A 179 27.17 3.86 -5.58
N GLY A 180 27.88 3.25 -4.64
CA GLY A 180 27.34 2.94 -3.32
C GLY A 180 27.44 4.10 -2.34
N GLU A 181 26.56 4.10 -1.36
CA GLU A 181 26.43 5.14 -0.34
C GLU A 181 26.41 4.54 1.07
N PHE A 182 26.84 5.33 2.06
CA PHE A 182 26.77 4.94 3.47
C PHE A 182 25.50 5.52 4.08
N THR A 183 24.71 4.66 4.68
CA THR A 183 23.48 4.98 5.40
C THR A 183 23.64 4.64 6.88
N ASP A 184 22.68 5.04 7.71
CA ASP A 184 22.65 4.63 9.13
C ASP A 184 22.50 3.11 9.30
N LEU A 185 22.05 2.41 8.26
CA LEU A 185 21.88 0.96 8.20
C LEU A 185 23.08 0.21 7.58
N GLY A 186 24.12 0.92 7.14
CA GLY A 186 25.36 0.34 6.59
C GLY A 186 25.69 0.83 5.20
N TYR A 187 26.55 0.11 4.49
CA TYR A 187 26.89 0.44 3.10
C TYR A 187 25.88 -0.19 2.14
N VAL A 188 25.29 0.63 1.29
CA VAL A 188 24.30 0.22 0.29
C VAL A 188 24.87 0.45 -1.09
N ARG A 189 24.66 -0.50 -2.00
CA ARG A 189 25.05 -0.36 -3.41
C ARG A 189 23.93 -0.80 -4.34
N ASP A 190 23.92 -0.21 -5.53
CA ASP A 190 23.09 -0.65 -6.65
C ASP A 190 23.63 -1.98 -7.19
N THR A 191 22.77 -2.98 -7.34
CA THR A 191 23.13 -4.28 -7.92
C THR A 191 23.30 -4.22 -9.44
N GLY A 192 22.91 -3.11 -10.08
CA GLY A 192 22.82 -2.93 -11.52
C GLY A 192 21.59 -3.60 -12.12
N SER A 193 20.65 -4.04 -11.28
CA SER A 193 19.37 -4.59 -11.70
C SER A 193 18.47 -3.48 -12.25
N SER A 194 17.55 -3.84 -13.13
CA SER A 194 16.62 -2.87 -13.69
C SER A 194 15.47 -2.63 -12.72
N PHE A 195 15.33 -1.40 -12.24
CA PHE A 195 14.14 -0.97 -11.52
C PHE A 195 12.90 -1.06 -12.43
N HIS A 196 11.85 -1.72 -11.94
CA HIS A 196 10.62 -1.96 -12.67
C HIS A 196 9.44 -1.27 -11.99
N GLU A 197 8.70 -0.49 -12.78
CA GLU A 197 7.45 0.11 -12.34
C GLU A 197 6.32 -0.93 -12.45
N TYR A 198 5.90 -1.46 -11.31
CA TYR A 198 4.78 -2.39 -11.17
C TYR A 198 3.46 -1.68 -10.88
N TYR A 199 3.52 -0.54 -10.19
CA TYR A 199 2.38 0.30 -9.85
C TYR A 199 2.47 1.64 -10.58
N ASP A 200 1.43 1.96 -11.33
CA ASP A 200 1.34 3.12 -12.23
C ASP A 200 0.68 4.36 -11.58
N GLY A 201 0.33 4.28 -10.28
CA GLY A 201 -0.38 5.35 -9.58
C GLY A 201 -1.89 5.37 -9.85
N GLU A 202 -2.42 4.40 -10.60
CA GLU A 202 -3.86 4.29 -10.84
C GLU A 202 -4.53 3.36 -9.84
N HIS A 203 -5.66 3.80 -9.27
CA HIS A 203 -6.49 3.00 -8.35
C HIS A 203 -6.82 1.60 -8.90
N GLY A 204 -7.01 1.48 -10.23
CA GLY A 204 -7.31 0.22 -10.89
C GLY A 204 -6.21 -0.84 -10.79
N SER A 205 -4.96 -0.43 -10.55
CA SER A 205 -3.78 -1.31 -10.47
C SER A 205 -3.55 -1.86 -9.06
N ILE A 206 -4.19 -1.27 -8.04
CA ILE A 206 -4.14 -1.78 -6.67
C ILE A 206 -4.97 -3.08 -6.60
N PRO A 207 -4.45 -4.20 -6.09
CA PRO A 207 -5.25 -5.41 -5.92
C PRO A 207 -6.48 -5.19 -5.01
N GLU A 208 -7.61 -5.83 -5.32
CA GLU A 208 -8.90 -5.60 -4.66
C GLU A 208 -8.84 -5.86 -3.15
N GLU A 209 -8.03 -6.83 -2.73
CA GLU A 209 -7.81 -7.18 -1.32
C GLU A 209 -7.21 -6.04 -0.47
N TYR A 210 -6.53 -5.08 -1.10
CA TYR A 210 -5.92 -3.94 -0.41
C TYR A 210 -6.74 -2.65 -0.54
N ARG A 211 -7.83 -2.66 -1.33
CA ARG A 211 -8.70 -1.49 -1.48
C ARG A 211 -9.66 -1.38 -0.32
N VAL A 212 -9.56 -0.30 0.45
CA VAL A 212 -10.39 0.02 1.61
C VAL A 212 -11.55 0.93 1.27
N MET A 213 -11.56 1.59 0.10
CA MET A 213 -12.60 2.54 -0.32
C MET A 213 -13.73 1.91 -1.16
N THR A 214 -13.76 0.59 -1.32
CA THR A 214 -14.70 -0.15 -2.18
C THR A 214 -16.19 0.02 -1.84
N PHE A 215 -16.52 0.51 -0.64
CA PHE A 215 -17.90 0.79 -0.26
C PHE A 215 -18.50 2.00 -0.99
N GLN A 216 -17.68 2.95 -1.48
CA GLN A 216 -18.15 4.07 -2.28
C GLN A 216 -18.65 3.58 -3.65
N ASP A 217 -17.92 2.68 -4.30
CA ASP A 217 -18.29 2.07 -5.59
C ASP A 217 -19.65 1.34 -5.53
N ALA A 218 -19.96 0.72 -4.37
CA ALA A 218 -21.21 0.00 -4.16
C ALA A 218 -22.42 0.92 -3.88
N GLU A 219 -22.17 2.12 -3.36
CA GLU A 219 -23.19 3.15 -3.07
C GLU A 219 -23.48 4.04 -4.30
N GLU A 220 -22.51 4.24 -5.19
CA GLU A 220 -22.69 5.00 -6.44
C GLU A 220 -23.63 4.32 -7.44
N LEU A 221 -23.72 2.99 -7.42
CA LEU A 221 -24.68 2.26 -8.24
C LEU A 221 -26.11 2.57 -7.78
N THR A 222 -26.83 3.33 -8.61
CA THR A 222 -28.24 3.64 -8.40
C THR A 222 -29.09 2.36 -8.38
N GLU A 223 -30.25 2.39 -7.72
CA GLU A 223 -31.20 1.26 -7.76
C GLU A 223 -31.60 0.89 -9.21
N GLU A 224 -31.52 1.86 -10.13
CA GLU A 224 -31.75 1.65 -11.57
C GLU A 224 -30.61 0.85 -12.21
N GLU A 225 -29.35 1.23 -11.98
CA GLU A 225 -28.18 0.48 -12.49
C GLU A 225 -28.07 -0.91 -11.88
N LYS A 226 -28.33 -1.04 -10.57
CA LYS A 226 -28.44 -2.36 -9.89
C LYS A 226 -29.53 -3.21 -10.53
N SER A 227 -30.66 -2.60 -10.89
CA SER A 227 -31.76 -3.30 -11.57
C SER A 227 -31.41 -3.70 -13.00
N GLU A 228 -30.69 -2.87 -13.76
CA GLU A 228 -30.26 -3.19 -15.12
C GLU A 228 -29.25 -4.35 -15.12
N TRP A 229 -28.24 -4.28 -14.26
CA TRP A 229 -27.25 -5.35 -14.11
C TRP A 229 -27.88 -6.66 -13.64
N ALA A 230 -28.82 -6.59 -12.69
CA ALA A 230 -29.58 -7.77 -12.27
C ALA A 230 -30.44 -8.34 -13.40
N MET A 231 -30.92 -7.50 -14.34
CA MET A 231 -31.70 -7.92 -15.49
C MET A 231 -30.82 -8.62 -16.54
N ASP A 232 -29.61 -8.09 -16.79
CA ASP A 232 -28.63 -8.68 -17.69
C ASP A 232 -28.11 -10.02 -17.16
N ILE A 233 -27.71 -10.08 -15.88
CA ILE A 233 -27.32 -11.33 -15.22
C ILE A 233 -28.47 -12.35 -15.26
N ALA A 234 -29.71 -11.92 -15.02
CA ALA A 234 -30.86 -12.82 -15.11
C ALA A 234 -31.11 -13.32 -16.53
N TYR A 235 -30.82 -12.52 -17.55
CA TYR A 235 -30.91 -12.92 -18.95
C TYR A 235 -29.82 -13.95 -19.30
N ASP A 236 -28.57 -13.68 -18.94
CA ASP A 236 -27.43 -14.57 -19.18
C ASP A 236 -27.62 -15.92 -18.47
N MET A 237 -28.09 -15.89 -17.22
CA MET A 237 -28.43 -17.11 -16.47
C MET A 237 -29.60 -17.85 -17.14
N ASP A 238 -30.66 -17.16 -17.57
CA ASP A 238 -31.80 -17.81 -18.25
C ASP A 238 -31.37 -18.46 -19.56
N GLU A 239 -30.49 -17.82 -20.33
CA GLU A 239 -29.94 -18.39 -21.55
C GLU A 239 -29.07 -19.61 -21.26
N PHE A 240 -28.17 -19.53 -20.28
CA PHE A 240 -27.33 -20.65 -19.85
C PHE A 240 -28.17 -21.87 -19.47
N PHE A 241 -29.19 -21.70 -18.63
CA PHE A 241 -30.04 -22.83 -18.21
C PHE A 241 -30.90 -23.39 -19.35
N ARG A 242 -31.32 -22.58 -20.34
CA ARG A 242 -32.00 -23.12 -21.54
C ARG A 242 -31.09 -23.96 -22.41
N GLN A 243 -29.80 -23.60 -22.49
CA GLN A 243 -28.83 -24.36 -23.28
C GLN A 243 -28.43 -25.67 -22.59
N HIS A 244 -28.37 -25.68 -21.26
CA HIS A 244 -27.80 -26.79 -20.49
C HIS A 244 -28.81 -27.68 -19.74
N ASP A 245 -30.05 -27.22 -19.53
CA ASP A 245 -31.10 -28.00 -18.86
C ASP A 245 -32.35 -28.17 -19.76
N PRO A 246 -32.58 -29.40 -20.29
CA PRO A 246 -33.75 -29.71 -21.13
C PRO A 246 -35.10 -29.55 -20.42
N GLN A 247 -35.15 -29.72 -19.10
CA GLN A 247 -36.37 -29.51 -18.31
C GLN A 247 -36.65 -28.01 -18.13
N TYR A 248 -35.60 -27.22 -17.98
CA TYR A 248 -35.70 -25.75 -17.90
C TYR A 248 -36.14 -25.15 -19.25
N ALA A 249 -35.61 -25.63 -20.37
CA ALA A 249 -35.96 -25.17 -21.72
C ALA A 249 -37.41 -25.49 -22.14
N ALA A 250 -38.03 -26.50 -21.52
CA ALA A 250 -39.40 -26.92 -21.81
C ALA A 250 -40.47 -26.06 -21.12
N GLU A 251 -40.10 -25.22 -20.14
CA GLU A 251 -41.02 -24.32 -19.44
C GLU A 251 -41.13 -22.95 -20.12
N PRO A 252 -42.34 -22.46 -20.46
CA PRO A 252 -42.50 -21.15 -21.10
C PRO A 252 -42.20 -20.00 -20.12
N PRO A 253 -41.63 -18.87 -20.57
CA PRO A 253 -41.19 -17.78 -19.70
C PRO A 253 -42.31 -17.11 -18.88
N SER A 254 -43.58 -17.31 -19.24
CA SER A 254 -44.74 -16.70 -18.57
C SER A 254 -45.13 -17.35 -17.23
N THR A 255 -44.73 -18.60 -16.95
CA THR A 255 -45.08 -19.29 -15.70
C THR A 255 -44.24 -18.85 -14.51
N ARG A 256 -43.10 -18.17 -14.73
CA ARG A 256 -42.12 -17.83 -13.69
C ARG A 256 -42.29 -16.45 -13.06
N ARG A 257 -43.01 -15.53 -13.71
CA ARG A 257 -43.32 -14.19 -13.15
C ARG A 257 -44.33 -14.19 -11.98
N SER A 258 -44.84 -15.35 -11.56
CA SER A 258 -46.03 -15.45 -10.69
C SER A 258 -45.75 -15.61 -9.18
N THR A 259 -44.55 -15.97 -8.75
CA THR A 259 -44.29 -16.21 -7.30
C THR A 259 -43.60 -15.03 -6.62
N ARG A 260 -44.23 -13.85 -6.65
CA ARG A 260 -43.99 -12.85 -5.59
C ARG A 260 -44.66 -13.37 -4.31
N PRO A 261 -43.96 -13.50 -3.17
CA PRO A 261 -44.63 -13.87 -1.93
C PRO A 261 -45.60 -12.74 -1.57
N ARG A 262 -46.91 -13.03 -1.59
CA ARG A 262 -47.93 -12.15 -1.02
C ARG A 262 -47.56 -11.91 0.45
N ARG A 263 -47.12 -10.69 0.79
CA ARG A 263 -47.07 -10.21 2.17
C ARG A 263 -48.44 -10.47 2.79
N ARG A 264 -48.54 -11.48 3.67
CA ARG A 264 -49.70 -11.65 4.54
C ARG A 264 -49.68 -10.49 5.53
N SER A 265 -50.59 -9.54 5.35
CA SER A 265 -50.92 -8.60 6.41
C SER A 265 -51.70 -9.37 7.48
N THR A 266 -51.08 -9.69 8.60
CA THR A 266 -51.79 -10.07 9.81
C THR A 266 -51.98 -8.79 10.63
N LYS A 267 -53.16 -8.18 10.47
CA LYS A 267 -53.78 -7.37 11.52
C LYS A 267 -54.45 -8.35 12.48
N THR A 268 -54.03 -8.38 13.74
CA THR A 268 -54.93 -8.43 14.89
C THR A 268 -54.20 -7.80 16.07
#